data_AF-A0A3M6R6I7-F1
#
_entry.id   AF-A0A3M6R6I7-F1
#
_cell.length_a   1.000
_cell.length_b   1.000
_cell.length_c   1.000
_cell.angle_alpha   90.00
_cell.angle_beta   90.00
_cell.angle_gamma   90.00
#
_symmetry.space_group_name_H-M   'P 1'
#
loop_
_entity.id
_entity.type
_entity.pdbx_description
1 polymer ?
#
loop_
_entity_poly.entity_id
_entity_poly.type
_entity_poly.pdbx_seq_one_letter_code
_entity_poly.pdbx_strand_id
1 'polypeptide(L)'
;MPQASQPKALRHLKKRQQFQQLLAVFPVAKTSHFCLHSLPAAQLAGVAPAHRDALWVGVLLPKRWARHAVTRNLIRRQVYAVALEHCRNDGAGSIPAQAILVRLRGGFHAPRKPAHAPRQRHHQPAASSVLLQAATGTARQTPAPLRSAASDALRLQVRGQLQRLFARAFAAAAPAAFPNVPQAGADPSQHTAPPLP
;
A
#
# COMPACT_ATOMS: atom_id res chain seq x y z
N MET A 1 9.22 -28.15 -21.77
CA MET A 1 8.41 -28.41 -20.56
C MET A 1 8.40 -27.13 -19.72
N PRO A 2 7.33 -26.33 -19.69
CA PRO A 2 7.27 -25.17 -18.80
C PRO A 2 7.24 -25.72 -17.37
N GLN A 3 8.22 -25.36 -16.54
CA GLN A 3 8.19 -25.73 -15.13
C GLN A 3 6.93 -25.12 -14.51
N ALA A 4 6.00 -25.98 -14.10
CA ALA A 4 4.82 -25.57 -13.35
C ALA A 4 5.31 -24.79 -12.13
N SER A 5 5.13 -23.46 -12.17
CA SER A 5 5.51 -22.58 -11.07
C SER A 5 4.70 -22.98 -9.85
N GLN A 6 5.33 -23.65 -8.89
CA GLN A 6 4.65 -24.04 -7.66
C GLN A 6 4.09 -22.79 -6.98
N PRO A 7 2.87 -22.84 -6.43
CA PRO A 7 2.29 -21.70 -5.73
C PRO A 7 3.24 -21.30 -4.60
N LYS A 8 3.65 -20.03 -4.61
CA LYS A 8 4.59 -19.51 -3.63
C LYS A 8 4.00 -19.66 -2.22
N ALA A 9 4.79 -20.14 -1.26
CA ALA A 9 4.33 -20.25 0.12
C ALA A 9 4.39 -18.88 0.82
N LEU A 10 3.35 -18.51 1.56
CA LEU A 10 3.35 -17.31 2.41
C LEU A 10 3.92 -17.64 3.79
N ARG A 11 4.90 -16.86 4.25
CA ARG A 11 5.57 -17.02 5.56
C ARG A 11 5.57 -15.74 6.36
N HIS A 12 5.69 -15.86 7.67
CA HIS A 12 5.66 -14.74 8.61
C HIS A 12 7.05 -14.42 9.14
N LEU A 13 7.44 -13.14 9.16
CA LEU A 13 8.65 -12.71 9.85
C LEU A 13 8.48 -12.80 11.37
N LYS A 14 9.47 -13.38 12.04
CA LYS A 14 9.45 -13.59 13.51
C LYS A 14 10.65 -12.98 14.22
N LYS A 15 11.84 -13.02 13.62
CA LYS A 15 13.09 -12.66 14.32
C LYS A 15 13.36 -11.17 14.23
N ARG A 16 13.74 -10.54 15.34
CA ARG A 16 14.07 -9.10 15.41
C ARG A 16 15.14 -8.69 14.38
N GLN A 17 16.17 -9.50 14.17
CA GLN A 17 17.24 -9.23 13.19
C GLN A 17 16.69 -9.06 11.76
N GLN A 18 15.72 -9.88 11.36
CA GLN A 18 15.05 -9.80 10.05
C GLN A 18 14.32 -8.47 9.87
N PHE A 19 13.65 -7.98 10.91
CA PHE A 19 13.02 -6.67 10.90
C PHE A 19 14.04 -5.53 10.79
N GLN A 20 15.17 -5.62 11.50
CA GLN A 20 16.22 -4.60 11.42
C GLN A 20 16.82 -4.52 10.01
N GLN A 21 17.12 -5.66 9.38
CA GLN A 21 17.62 -5.71 8.01
C GLN A 21 16.63 -5.04 7.03
N LEU A 22 15.33 -5.35 7.12
CA LEU A 22 14.33 -4.73 6.25
C LEU A 22 14.18 -3.23 6.50
N LEU A 23 14.35 -2.76 7.73
CA LEU A 23 14.28 -1.34 8.06
C LEU A 23 15.53 -0.57 7.58
N ALA A 24 16.67 -1.25 7.39
CA ALA A 24 17.87 -0.65 6.80
C ALA A 24 17.72 -0.40 5.29
N VAL A 25 16.82 -1.13 4.62
CA VAL A 25 16.55 -0.96 3.18
C VAL A 25 15.59 0.21 2.95
N PHE A 26 15.81 0.96 1.88
CA PHE A 26 14.88 2.00 1.47
C PHE A 26 13.49 1.44 1.13
N PRO A 27 12.41 2.14 1.49
CA PRO A 27 11.06 1.73 1.14
C PRO A 27 10.83 1.75 -0.38
N VAL A 28 10.47 0.60 -0.95
CA VAL A 28 10.19 0.37 -2.38
C VAL A 28 8.92 1.10 -2.82
N ALA A 29 7.90 1.10 -1.95
CA ALA A 29 6.64 1.78 -2.23
C ALA A 29 6.13 2.53 -0.99
N LYS A 30 5.42 3.63 -1.25
CA LYS A 30 4.84 4.49 -0.23
C LYS A 30 3.40 4.85 -0.60
N THR A 31 2.55 4.90 0.40
CA THR A 31 1.24 5.56 0.35
C THR A 31 1.16 6.59 1.47
N SER A 32 0.04 7.32 1.56
CA SER A 32 -0.18 8.31 2.60
C SER A 32 -0.08 7.72 4.02
N HIS A 33 -0.50 6.47 4.20
CA HIS A 33 -0.54 5.82 5.52
C HIS A 33 0.49 4.72 5.72
N PHE A 34 1.04 4.11 4.65
CA PHE A 34 1.94 2.97 4.74
C PHE A 34 3.23 3.19 3.95
N CYS A 35 4.30 2.53 4.37
CA CYS A 35 5.45 2.25 3.52
C CYS A 35 5.74 0.76 3.51
N LEU A 36 6.25 0.29 2.38
CA LEU A 36 6.65 -1.09 2.16
C LEU A 36 8.15 -1.12 1.93
N HIS A 37 8.84 -1.89 2.77
CA HIS A 37 10.24 -2.24 2.57
C HIS A 37 10.29 -3.65 1.99
N SER A 38 11.15 -3.87 1.01
CA SER A 38 11.34 -5.19 0.43
C SER A 38 12.82 -5.52 0.31
N LEU A 39 13.13 -6.81 0.43
CA LEU A 39 14.45 -7.38 0.25
C LEU A 39 14.28 -8.78 -0.37
N PRO A 40 15.16 -9.26 -1.27
CA PRO A 40 15.11 -10.64 -1.74
C PRO A 40 15.13 -11.65 -0.57
N ALA A 41 14.29 -12.68 -0.63
CA ALA A 41 14.16 -13.64 0.49
C ALA A 41 15.47 -14.41 0.74
N ALA A 42 16.30 -14.59 -0.29
CA ALA A 42 17.64 -15.15 -0.18
C ALA A 42 18.61 -14.32 0.67
N GLN A 43 18.39 -13.00 0.78
CA GLN A 43 19.23 -12.07 1.56
C GLN A 43 18.74 -11.90 3.02
N LEU A 44 17.58 -12.46 3.36
CA LEU A 44 17.01 -12.36 4.70
C LEU A 44 17.77 -13.29 5.68
N ALA A 45 18.25 -12.75 6.80
CA ALA A 45 19.05 -13.53 7.75
C ALA A 45 18.26 -14.68 8.39
N GLY A 46 18.93 -15.82 8.51
CA GLY A 46 18.41 -17.00 9.21
C GLY A 46 17.20 -17.65 8.52
N VAL A 47 17.03 -17.43 7.21
CA VAL A 47 16.08 -18.16 6.36
C VAL A 47 16.73 -19.44 5.85
N ALA A 48 16.09 -20.58 6.13
CA ALA A 48 16.51 -21.87 5.60
C ALA A 48 16.42 -21.89 4.06
N PRO A 49 17.33 -22.60 3.36
CA PRO A 49 17.31 -22.70 1.89
C PRO A 49 15.95 -23.09 1.31
N ALA A 50 15.27 -24.06 1.93
CA ALA A 50 13.92 -24.52 1.56
C ALA A 50 12.81 -23.46 1.68
N HIS A 51 13.12 -22.27 2.20
CA HIS A 51 12.17 -21.17 2.36
C HIS A 51 12.62 -19.90 1.65
N ARG A 52 13.68 -19.97 0.83
CA ARG A 52 14.16 -18.84 0.05
C ARG A 52 13.24 -18.50 -1.11
N ASP A 53 12.43 -19.46 -1.58
CA ASP A 53 11.46 -19.23 -2.66
C ASP A 53 10.11 -18.68 -2.16
N ALA A 54 9.91 -18.63 -0.85
CA ALA A 54 8.68 -18.17 -0.21
C ALA A 54 8.58 -16.63 -0.12
N LEU A 55 7.34 -16.14 -0.04
CA LEU A 55 7.05 -14.74 0.26
C LEU A 55 7.01 -14.56 1.78
N TRP A 56 7.92 -13.78 2.34
CA TRP A 56 7.97 -13.48 3.77
C TRP A 56 7.29 -12.16 4.07
N VAL A 57 6.37 -12.11 5.04
CA VAL A 57 5.60 -10.91 5.40
C VAL A 57 5.74 -10.55 6.87
N GLY A 58 6.02 -9.29 7.12
CA GLY A 58 6.09 -8.68 8.45
C GLY A 58 5.28 -7.38 8.49
N VAL A 59 4.81 -7.02 9.69
CA VAL A 59 4.00 -5.80 9.88
C VAL A 59 4.50 -5.02 11.10
N LEU A 60 4.80 -3.73 10.91
CA LEU A 60 5.18 -2.81 11.97
C LEU A 60 4.10 -1.73 12.15
N LEU A 61 3.34 -1.84 13.24
CA LEU A 61 2.23 -0.93 13.56
C LEU A 61 2.52 -0.17 14.87
N PRO A 62 3.09 1.06 14.80
CA PRO A 62 3.37 1.85 16.00
C PRO A 62 2.09 2.18 16.78
N LYS A 63 2.13 2.02 18.11
CA LYS A 63 0.99 2.30 19.01
C LYS A 63 0.47 3.74 18.88
N ARG A 64 1.35 4.70 18.61
CA ARG A 64 0.99 6.10 18.40
C ARG A 64 -0.01 6.30 17.25
N TRP A 65 0.11 5.57 16.15
CA TRP A 65 -0.72 5.75 14.94
C TRP A 65 -1.93 4.81 14.89
N ALA A 66 -1.92 3.75 15.69
CA ALA A 66 -3.03 2.83 15.89
C ALA A 66 -3.23 2.60 17.39
N ARG A 67 -3.77 3.61 18.09
CA ARG A 67 -3.91 3.64 19.55
C ARG A 67 -4.73 2.45 20.06
N HIS A 68 -5.83 2.13 19.37
CA HIS A 68 -6.74 1.06 19.76
C HIS A 68 -6.28 -0.29 19.20
N ALA A 69 -6.26 -1.31 20.06
CA ALA A 69 -5.86 -2.66 19.70
C ALA A 69 -6.72 -3.24 18.57
N VAL A 70 -8.02 -2.92 18.54
CA VAL A 70 -8.96 -3.36 17.49
C VAL A 70 -8.52 -2.86 16.12
N THR A 71 -8.23 -1.57 15.99
CA THR A 71 -7.73 -0.97 14.76
C THR A 71 -6.39 -1.56 14.34
N ARG A 72 -5.47 -1.76 15.29
CA ARG A 72 -4.17 -2.38 15.02
C ARG A 72 -4.33 -3.83 14.53
N ASN A 73 -5.21 -4.61 15.14
CA ASN A 73 -5.46 -6.00 14.76
C ASN A 73 -6.16 -6.09 13.41
N LEU A 74 -7.08 -5.18 13.13
CA LEU A 74 -7.73 -5.03 11.82
C LEU A 74 -6.68 -4.79 10.73
N ILE A 75 -5.80 -3.80 10.91
CA ILE A 75 -4.74 -3.49 9.94
C ILE A 75 -3.83 -4.70 9.75
N ARG A 76 -3.38 -5.32 10.85
CA ARG A 76 -2.52 -6.52 10.78
C ARG A 76 -3.18 -7.64 9.97
N ARG A 77 -4.45 -7.96 10.23
CA ARG A 77 -5.21 -8.98 9.50
C ARG A 77 -5.35 -8.63 8.03
N GLN A 78 -5.64 -7.37 7.70
CA GLN A 78 -5.76 -6.93 6.30
C GLN A 78 -4.44 -7.07 5.54
N VAL A 79 -3.30 -6.74 6.16
CA VAL A 79 -1.99 -6.92 5.50
C VAL A 79 -1.75 -8.38 5.13
N TYR A 80 -1.98 -9.31 6.06
CA TYR A 80 -1.81 -10.74 5.77
C TYR A 80 -2.82 -11.28 4.77
N ALA A 81 -4.08 -10.82 4.83
CA ALA A 81 -5.11 -11.20 3.85
C ALA A 81 -4.72 -10.75 2.43
N VAL A 82 -4.34 -9.48 2.25
CA VAL A 82 -3.90 -8.95 0.95
C VAL A 82 -2.66 -9.67 0.45
N ALA A 83 -1.69 -9.96 1.31
CA ALA A 83 -0.50 -10.70 0.90
C ALA A 83 -0.83 -12.14 0.47
N LEU A 84 -1.73 -12.82 1.18
CA LEU A 84 -2.20 -14.15 0.83
C LEU A 84 -2.97 -14.16 -0.50
N GLU A 85 -3.81 -13.15 -0.75
CA GLU A 85 -4.54 -12.99 -2.01
C GLU A 85 -3.56 -12.85 -3.19
N HIS A 86 -2.52 -12.03 -3.06
CA HIS A 86 -1.49 -11.92 -4.08
C HIS A 86 -0.77 -13.25 -4.30
N CYS A 87 -0.41 -13.94 -3.20
CA CYS A 87 0.23 -15.25 -3.25
C CYS A 87 -0.62 -16.32 -3.97
N ARG A 88 -1.94 -16.28 -3.78
CA ARG A 88 -2.90 -17.18 -4.46
C ARG A 88 -3.11 -16.83 -5.92
N ASN A 89 -3.11 -15.54 -6.24
CA ASN A 89 -3.28 -15.04 -7.60
C ASN A 89 -1.98 -15.15 -8.43
N ASP A 90 -0.87 -15.58 -7.82
CA ASP A 90 0.44 -15.78 -8.46
C ASP A 90 0.51 -17.07 -9.29
N GLY A 91 -0.51 -17.33 -10.12
CA GLY A 91 -0.59 -18.54 -10.94
C GLY A 91 0.51 -18.69 -11.99
N ALA A 92 1.23 -17.60 -12.30
CA ALA A 92 2.33 -17.55 -13.26
C ALA A 92 3.73 -17.40 -12.61
N GLY A 93 3.83 -17.43 -11.28
CA GLY A 93 5.11 -17.23 -10.58
C GLY A 93 5.74 -15.84 -10.79
N SER A 94 4.90 -14.84 -11.07
CA SER A 94 5.32 -13.46 -11.33
C SER A 94 5.76 -12.74 -10.06
N ILE A 95 5.27 -13.16 -8.88
CA ILE A 95 5.68 -12.54 -7.62
C ILE A 95 7.06 -13.05 -7.21
N PRO A 96 8.06 -12.16 -7.08
CA PRO A 96 9.40 -12.59 -6.75
C PRO A 96 9.47 -13.11 -5.32
N ALA A 97 10.43 -14.03 -5.07
CA ALA A 97 10.71 -14.53 -3.73
C ALA A 97 11.36 -13.43 -2.87
N GLN A 98 10.54 -12.72 -2.10
CA GLN A 98 10.98 -11.55 -1.35
C GLN A 98 10.45 -11.54 0.09
N ALA A 99 11.14 -10.79 0.94
CA ALA A 99 10.74 -10.45 2.28
C ALA A 99 10.21 -9.03 2.29
N ILE A 100 8.96 -8.87 2.74
CA ILE A 100 8.22 -7.61 2.74
C ILE A 100 7.90 -7.21 4.17
N LEU A 101 8.18 -5.95 4.50
CA LEU A 101 7.77 -5.32 5.75
C LEU A 101 6.87 -4.12 5.48
N VAL A 102 5.62 -4.20 5.94
CA VAL A 102 4.67 -3.08 5.89
C VAL A 102 4.76 -2.30 7.19
N ARG A 103 5.10 -1.01 7.09
CA ARG A 103 5.18 -0.09 8.23
C ARG A 103 4.10 0.98 8.14
N LEU A 104 3.37 1.18 9.23
CA LEU A 104 2.37 2.24 9.35
C LEU A 104 3.07 3.58 9.65
N ARG A 105 2.81 4.59 8.81
CA ARG A 105 3.40 5.93 8.87
C ARG A 105 2.41 7.03 9.28
N GLY A 106 1.12 6.84 9.05
CA GLY A 106 0.06 7.78 9.44
C GLY A 106 -1.15 7.06 10.01
N GLY A 107 -1.84 7.66 10.97
CA GLY A 107 -3.07 7.11 11.53
C GLY A 107 -4.26 7.23 10.57
N PHE A 108 -5.31 6.45 10.82
CA PHE A 108 -6.58 6.49 10.08
C PHE A 108 -7.68 7.28 10.83
N HIS A 109 -7.29 8.06 11.83
CA HIS A 109 -8.24 8.84 12.62
C HIS A 109 -8.72 10.04 11.80
N ALA A 110 -10.04 10.25 11.75
CA ALA A 110 -10.60 11.50 11.27
C ALA A 110 -10.01 12.66 12.10
N PRO A 111 -9.76 13.84 11.50
CA PRO A 111 -9.35 15.01 12.28
C PRO A 111 -10.34 15.24 13.41
N ARG A 112 -9.81 15.33 14.63
CA ARG A 112 -10.58 15.58 15.85
C ARG A 112 -11.36 16.88 15.64
N LYS A 113 -12.70 16.86 15.75
CA LYS A 113 -13.50 18.09 15.79
C LYS A 113 -12.93 19.01 16.88
N PRO A 114 -12.74 20.32 16.63
CA PRO A 114 -12.37 21.25 17.69
C PRO A 114 -13.44 21.19 18.78
N ALA A 115 -12.99 20.98 20.01
CA ALA A 115 -13.85 20.95 21.18
C ALA A 115 -14.20 22.39 21.57
N HIS A 116 -15.39 22.86 21.23
CA HIS A 116 -16.37 23.55 22.08
C HIS A 116 -17.44 24.20 21.18
N ALA A 117 -18.67 23.72 21.26
CA ALA A 117 -19.84 24.51 20.89
C ALA A 117 -20.79 24.43 22.09
N PRO A 118 -21.27 25.57 22.63
CA PRO A 118 -22.15 25.56 23.79
C PRO A 118 -23.46 24.85 23.43
N ARG A 119 -24.01 24.12 24.40
CA ARG A 119 -25.26 23.38 24.30
C ARG A 119 -26.42 24.37 24.10
N GLN A 120 -26.88 24.58 22.86
CA GLN A 120 -28.21 25.12 22.65
C GLN A 120 -29.24 24.01 22.88
N ARG A 121 -30.01 24.13 23.96
CA ARG A 121 -31.26 23.37 24.15
C ARG A 121 -32.28 23.96 23.18
N HIS A 122 -32.61 23.24 22.12
CA HIS A 122 -33.78 23.56 21.31
C HIS A 122 -34.94 22.69 21.80
N HIS A 123 -35.88 23.33 22.48
CA HIS A 123 -37.24 22.83 22.61
C HIS A 123 -37.83 22.75 21.19
N GLN A 124 -38.28 21.57 20.81
CA GLN A 124 -39.01 21.35 19.57
C GLN A 124 -40.44 21.87 19.74
N PRO A 125 -40.96 22.59 18.75
CA PRO A 125 -42.28 22.22 18.28
C PRO A 125 -42.28 21.95 16.78
N ALA A 126 -43.15 21.03 16.40
CA ALA A 126 -43.43 20.65 15.04
C ALA A 126 -44.05 21.82 14.25
N ALA A 127 -43.61 22.01 13.01
CA ALA A 127 -44.45 22.53 11.95
C ALA A 127 -43.85 22.15 10.60
N SER A 128 -44.72 21.64 9.76
CA SER A 128 -44.54 21.17 8.39
C SER A 128 -43.97 22.23 7.46
N SER A 129 -43.15 21.83 6.49
CA SER A 129 -43.23 22.38 5.13
C SER A 129 -42.48 21.50 4.13
N VAL A 130 -43.30 20.91 3.26
CA VAL A 130 -42.93 20.41 1.94
C VAL A 130 -42.58 21.61 1.07
N LEU A 131 -41.41 21.60 0.42
CA LEU A 131 -41.26 22.23 -0.90
C LEU A 131 -40.06 21.65 -1.66
N LEU A 132 -40.32 21.33 -2.92
CA LEU A 132 -39.40 20.92 -3.98
C LEU A 132 -38.16 21.82 -4.11
N GLN A 133 -37.01 21.22 -4.40
CA GLN A 133 -36.25 21.64 -5.60
C GLN A 133 -35.28 20.56 -6.10
N ALA A 134 -35.44 20.23 -7.38
CA ALA A 134 -34.46 19.56 -8.21
C ALA A 134 -33.44 20.58 -8.72
N ALA A 135 -32.16 20.24 -8.69
CA ALA A 135 -31.16 20.80 -9.62
C ALA A 135 -29.90 19.92 -9.62
N THR A 136 -29.49 19.56 -10.83
CA THR A 136 -28.24 18.95 -11.25
C THR A 136 -27.02 19.74 -10.79
N GLY A 137 -25.96 19.02 -10.36
CA GLY A 137 -24.67 19.65 -10.11
C GLY A 137 -23.77 18.84 -9.17
N THR A 138 -22.98 17.95 -9.77
CA THR A 138 -21.72 17.34 -9.28
C THR A 138 -21.40 17.57 -7.80
N ALA A 139 -22.05 16.80 -6.92
CA ALA A 139 -21.69 16.77 -5.52
C ALA A 139 -20.26 16.23 -5.37
N ARG A 140 -19.31 17.12 -5.12
CA ARG A 140 -18.04 16.76 -4.48
C ARG A 140 -18.40 15.98 -3.22
N GLN A 141 -18.19 14.68 -3.25
CA GLN A 141 -18.39 13.80 -2.11
C GLN A 141 -17.48 14.26 -0.97
N THR A 142 -18.03 15.04 -0.06
CA THR A 142 -17.40 15.34 1.22
C THR A 142 -17.74 14.18 2.15
N PRO A 143 -16.80 13.27 2.47
CA PRO A 143 -17.12 12.11 3.27
C PRO A 143 -17.55 12.55 4.68
N ALA A 144 -18.71 12.07 5.09
CA ALA A 144 -19.29 12.31 6.40
C ALA A 144 -18.30 12.00 7.54
N PRO A 145 -18.35 12.72 8.68
CA PRO A 145 -17.44 12.50 9.79
C PRO A 145 -17.73 11.15 10.46
N LEU A 146 -16.84 10.19 10.23
CA LEU A 146 -16.94 8.80 10.69
C LEU A 146 -16.92 8.71 12.23
N ARG A 147 -18.05 8.30 12.82
CA ARG A 147 -18.17 7.90 14.23
C ARG A 147 -18.08 6.37 14.34
N SER A 148 -17.03 5.89 15.00
CA SER A 148 -16.84 4.56 15.61
C SER A 148 -15.76 3.64 15.00
N ALA A 149 -15.07 2.95 15.91
CA ALA A 149 -13.69 2.47 15.83
C ALA A 149 -13.48 1.09 15.14
N ALA A 150 -14.45 0.60 14.37
CA ALA A 150 -14.32 -0.59 13.52
C ALA A 150 -15.28 -0.57 12.31
N SER A 151 -15.55 0.60 11.73
CA SER A 151 -16.45 0.75 10.59
C SER A 151 -15.95 -0.03 9.35
N ASP A 152 -16.86 -0.62 8.57
CA ASP A 152 -16.54 -1.20 7.25
C ASP A 152 -15.85 -0.19 6.33
N ALA A 153 -16.16 1.11 6.49
CA ALA A 153 -15.46 2.19 5.79
C ALA A 153 -13.94 2.19 6.10
N LEU A 154 -13.54 1.95 7.35
CA LEU A 154 -12.13 1.83 7.73
C LEU A 154 -11.49 0.58 7.12
N ARG A 155 -12.20 -0.55 7.10
CA ARG A 155 -11.71 -1.80 6.49
C ARG A 155 -11.46 -1.59 5.00
N LEU A 156 -12.43 -0.99 4.30
CA LEU A 156 -12.32 -0.67 2.86
C LEU A 156 -11.19 0.32 2.58
N GLN A 157 -11.06 1.39 3.38
CA GLN A 157 -9.97 2.37 3.21
C GLN A 157 -8.60 1.74 3.41
N VAL A 158 -8.42 0.95 4.48
CA VAL A 158 -7.17 0.22 4.75
C VAL A 158 -6.87 -0.74 3.60
N ARG A 159 -7.86 -1.52 3.16
CA ARG A 159 -7.70 -2.49 2.08
C ARG A 159 -7.31 -1.82 0.76
N GLY A 160 -7.98 -0.74 0.37
CA GLY A 160 -7.65 0.00 -0.86
C GLY A 160 -6.25 0.63 -0.81
N GLN A 161 -5.82 1.13 0.35
CA GLN A 161 -4.44 1.61 0.54
C GLN A 161 -3.40 0.48 0.42
N LEU A 162 -3.69 -0.70 0.99
CA LEU A 162 -2.80 -1.85 0.92
C LEU A 162 -2.72 -2.42 -0.49
N GLN A 163 -3.84 -2.56 -1.21
CA GLN A 163 -3.85 -3.00 -2.60
C GLN A 163 -3.00 -2.10 -3.49
N ARG A 164 -3.15 -0.76 -3.37
CA ARG A 164 -2.30 0.19 -4.09
C ARG A 164 -0.82 0.06 -3.72
N LEU A 165 -0.52 -0.15 -2.43
CA LEU A 165 0.86 -0.32 -1.96
C LEU A 165 1.51 -1.57 -2.54
N PHE A 166 0.81 -2.72 -2.50
CA PHE A 166 1.30 -3.99 -3.02
C PHE A 166 1.43 -3.98 -4.53
N ALA A 167 0.44 -3.45 -5.26
CA ALA A 167 0.51 -3.30 -6.72
C ALA A 167 1.72 -2.47 -7.15
N ARG A 168 1.97 -1.32 -6.50
CA ARG A 168 3.16 -0.49 -6.78
C ARG A 168 4.47 -1.19 -6.42
N ALA A 169 4.51 -1.88 -5.28
CA ALA A 169 5.72 -2.59 -4.86
C ALA A 169 6.07 -3.75 -5.78
N PHE A 170 5.08 -4.55 -6.19
CA PHE A 170 5.31 -5.66 -7.10
C PHE A 170 5.58 -5.21 -8.53
N ALA A 171 4.95 -4.12 -9.00
CA ALA A 171 5.31 -3.51 -10.28
C ALA A 171 6.76 -2.97 -10.27
N ALA A 172 7.22 -2.40 -9.15
CA ALA A 172 8.61 -1.96 -9.01
C ALA A 172 9.61 -3.11 -8.81
N ALA A 173 9.14 -4.25 -8.29
CA ALA A 173 9.95 -5.45 -8.09
C ALA A 173 9.97 -6.38 -9.30
N ALA A 174 9.06 -6.20 -10.26
CA ALA A 174 9.21 -6.79 -11.58
C ALA A 174 10.56 -6.33 -12.14
N PRO A 175 11.40 -7.26 -12.65
CA PRO A 175 12.69 -6.89 -13.21
C PRO A 175 12.42 -5.81 -14.23
N ALA A 176 13.02 -4.64 -14.06
CA ALA A 176 12.77 -3.46 -14.87
C ALA A 176 12.80 -3.85 -16.36
N ALA A 177 11.62 -4.07 -16.94
CA ALA A 177 11.42 -3.94 -18.36
C ALA A 177 11.72 -2.47 -18.61
N PHE A 178 12.90 -2.21 -19.14
CA PHE A 178 13.44 -0.89 -19.46
C PHE A 178 12.33 0.09 -19.83
N PRO A 179 12.11 1.19 -19.08
CA PRO A 179 11.41 2.31 -19.66
C PRO A 179 12.36 2.90 -20.71
N ASN A 180 12.10 2.54 -21.96
CA ASN A 180 12.36 3.29 -23.18
C ASN A 180 13.14 4.60 -22.91
N VAL A 181 14.45 4.57 -23.12
CA VAL A 181 15.20 5.81 -23.35
C VAL A 181 14.62 6.38 -24.63
N PRO A 182 13.98 7.57 -24.64
CA PRO A 182 13.74 8.24 -25.90
C PRO A 182 15.13 8.49 -26.50
N GLN A 183 15.50 7.72 -27.53
CA GLN A 183 16.60 8.07 -28.41
C GLN A 183 16.20 9.38 -29.09
N ALA A 184 16.55 10.48 -28.43
CA ALA A 184 16.58 11.79 -29.00
C ALA A 184 17.52 11.74 -30.20
N GLY A 185 17.01 12.15 -31.35
CA GLY A 185 17.78 12.72 -32.46
C GLY A 185 18.86 11.82 -33.02
N ALA A 186 18.52 11.07 -34.06
CA ALA A 186 19.46 10.84 -35.14
C ALA A 186 19.91 12.21 -35.68
N ASP A 187 21.15 12.59 -35.43
CA ASP A 187 21.82 13.70 -36.10
C ASP A 187 23.07 13.13 -36.79
N PRO A 188 22.98 12.67 -38.05
CA PRO A 188 24.14 12.23 -38.81
C PRO A 188 24.78 13.44 -39.47
N SER A 189 25.45 14.27 -38.68
CA SER A 189 26.28 15.36 -39.21
C SER A 189 27.75 15.06 -38.92
N GLN A 190 28.23 13.98 -39.55
CA GLN A 190 29.67 13.79 -39.73
C GLN A 190 30.18 14.89 -40.65
N HIS A 191 31.04 15.73 -40.08
CA HIS A 191 31.84 16.74 -40.73
C HIS A 191 32.85 16.05 -41.67
N THR A 192 32.48 15.84 -42.93
CA THR A 192 33.44 15.56 -44.00
C THR A 192 33.84 16.88 -44.63
N ALA A 193 35.12 17.22 -44.48
CA ALA A 193 35.77 18.37 -45.06
C ALA A 193 35.61 18.42 -46.61
N PRO A 194 35.38 19.60 -47.21
CA PRO A 194 35.42 19.75 -48.66
C PRO A 194 36.87 19.83 -49.17
N PRO A 195 37.17 19.29 -50.37
CA PRO A 195 38.47 19.42 -51.02
C PRO A 195 38.53 20.60 -51.99
N LEU A 196 39.78 20.96 -52.38
CA LEU A 196 40.25 21.70 -53.57
C LEU A 196 40.54 23.21 -53.42
N PRO A 197 41.38 23.81 -54.30
CA PRO A 197 42.18 23.22 -55.40
C PRO A 197 43.69 23.11 -55.12
#